data_AF-A0A7Z0J5V9-F1
#
_entry.id   AF-A0A7Z0J5V9-F1
#
_cell.length_a   1.000
_cell.length_b   1.000
_cell.length_c   1.000
_cell.angle_alpha   90.00
_cell.angle_beta   90.00
_cell.angle_gamma   90.00
#
_symmetry.space_group_name_H-M   'P 1'
#
loop_
_entity.id
_entity.type
_entity.pdbx_description
1 polymer ?
#
loop_
_entity_poly.entity_id
_entity_poly.type
_entity_poly.pdbx_seq_one_letter_code
_entity_poly.pdbx_strand_id
1 'polypeptide(L)' 'MNTHHSPLSGQPDLPNSRHTLTWTLDGDDDTTRLTLAHDNNPRPAAALHSHGMWDSLVASVKSIAERR' A
#
# COMPACT_ATOMS: atom_id res chain seq x y z
N MET A 1 -3.51 12.30 -2.41
CA MET A 1 -3.12 11.84 -1.06
C MET A 1 -4.31 11.09 -0.47
N ASN A 2 -4.23 9.77 -0.35
CA ASN A 2 -5.31 8.94 0.21
C ASN A 2 -4.85 8.41 1.57
N THR A 3 -5.56 8.80 2.62
CA THR A 3 -5.31 8.31 3.99
C THR A 3 -6.13 7.04 4.20
N HIS A 4 -5.49 5.93 4.56
CA HIS A 4 -6.16 4.66 4.80
C HIS A 4 -6.14 4.33 6.29
N HIS A 5 -7.30 4.35 6.94
CA HIS A 5 -7.47 3.89 8.31
C HIS A 5 -7.85 2.40 8.31
N SER A 6 -7.05 1.55 8.95
CA SER A 6 -7.31 0.11 9.04
C SER A 6 -7.90 -0.24 10.42
N PRO A 7 -9.23 -0.43 10.54
CA PRO A 7 -9.91 -0.69 11.82
C PRO A 7 -9.59 -2.07 12.42
N LEU A 8 -8.94 -2.96 11.65
CA LEU A 8 -8.49 -4.28 12.10
C LEU A 8 -7.45 -4.23 13.22
N SER A 9 -6.84 -3.07 13.47
CA SER A 9 -5.85 -2.89 14.53
C SER A 9 -6.45 -2.70 15.94
N GLY A 10 -7.75 -2.40 16.06
CA GLY A 10 -8.44 -2.18 17.34
C GLY A 10 -7.93 -0.97 18.14
N GLN A 11 -7.07 -0.13 17.55
CA GLN A 11 -6.49 1.03 18.23
C GLN A 11 -7.39 2.26 18.10
N PRO A 12 -7.42 3.15 19.11
CA PRO A 12 -8.14 4.41 19.03
C PRO A 12 -7.62 5.26 17.86
N ASP A 13 -8.53 5.92 17.14
CA ASP A 13 -8.26 6.83 16.00
C ASP A 13 -7.58 8.11 16.52
N LEU A 14 -6.30 7.95 16.85
CA LEU A 14 -5.41 9.03 17.20
C LEU A 14 -4.62 9.44 15.94
N PRO A 15 -4.23 10.72 15.82
CA PRO A 15 -3.46 11.20 14.67
C PRO A 15 -2.17 10.41 14.41
N ASN A 16 -1.56 9.87 15.46
CA ASN A 16 -0.36 9.02 15.42
C ASN A 16 -0.64 7.55 15.09
N SER A 17 -1.91 7.11 15.08
CA SER A 17 -2.35 5.76 14.68
C SER A 17 -2.73 5.67 13.20
N ARG A 18 -2.69 6.79 12.45
CA ARG A 18 -3.04 6.82 11.03
C ARG A 18 -1.88 6.32 10.18
N HIS A 19 -2.21 5.46 9.23
CA HIS A 19 -1.29 5.01 8.20
C HIS A 19 -1.54 5.79 6.92
N THR A 20 -0.47 6.25 6.28
CA THR A 20 -0.51 6.89 4.97
C THR A 20 -0.10 5.86 3.93
N LEU A 21 -0.94 5.69 2.91
CA LEU A 21 -0.57 4.97 1.70
C LEU A 21 -0.27 5.99 0.61
N THR A 22 0.97 5.98 0.12
CA THR A 22 1.39 6.81 -1.01
C THR A 22 1.48 5.94 -2.24
N TRP A 23 0.73 6.32 -3.27
CA TRP A 23 0.75 5.70 -4.59
C TRP A 23 1.48 6.60 -5.56
N THR A 24 2.45 6.05 -6.28
CA THR A 24 3.19 6.76 -7.31
C THR A 24 3.07 5.99 -8.61
N LEU A 25 2.70 6.70 -9.67
CA LEU A 25 2.70 6.22 -11.05
C LEU A 25 3.75 7.04 -11.79
N ASP A 26 4.67 6.34 -12.44
CA ASP A 26 5.72 6.91 -13.27
C ASP A 26 5.95 5.97 -14.46
N GLY A 27 6.47 6.46 -15.58
CA GLY A 27 6.66 5.62 -16.76
C GLY A 27 6.73 6.43 -18.04
N ASP A 28 6.70 5.70 -19.15
CA ASP A 28 6.71 6.20 -20.52
C ASP A 28 5.45 5.74 -21.27
N ASP A 29 5.38 5.98 -22.58
CA ASP A 29 4.18 5.69 -23.38
C ASP A 29 3.83 4.19 -23.44
N ASP A 30 4.82 3.31 -23.22
CA ASP A 30 4.67 1.86 -23.31
C ASP A 30 4.62 1.16 -21.93
N THR A 31 5.13 1.78 -20.86
CA THR A 31 5.20 1.15 -19.55
C THR A 31 4.76 2.07 -18.42
N THR A 32 4.17 1.48 -17.37
CA THR A 32 3.82 2.20 -16.14
C THR A 32 4.37 1.45 -14.94
N ARG A 33 5.18 2.14 -14.15
CA ARG A 33 5.66 1.70 -12.83
C ARG A 33 4.72 2.23 -11.75
N LEU A 34 4.03 1.31 -11.09
CA LEU A 34 3.28 1.57 -9.87
C LEU A 34 4.15 1.31 -8.64
N THR A 35 4.20 2.25 -7.71
CA THR A 35 4.84 2.09 -6.40
C THR A 35 3.84 2.37 -5.28
N LEU A 36 3.84 1.53 -4.25
CA LEU A 36 3.04 1.68 -3.03
C LEU A 36 4.01 1.81 -1.85
N ALA A 37 3.96 2.94 -1.14
CA ALA A 37 4.65 3.14 0.12
C ALA A 37 3.65 3.20 1.27
N HIS A 38 3.95 2.46 2.34
CA HIS A 38 3.13 2.40 3.56
C HIS A 38 4.01 2.77 4.76
N ASP A 39 3.61 3.82 5.47
CA ASP A 39 4.33 4.29 6.66
C ASP A 39 3.70 3.81 7.99
N ASN A 40 4.32 4.25 9.09
CA ASN A 40 3.79 4.10 10.45
C ASN A 40 3.52 2.66 10.92
N ASN A 41 4.25 1.68 10.39
CA ASN A 41 4.16 0.31 10.90
C ASN A 41 4.74 0.24 12.33
N PRO A 42 3.97 -0.21 13.34
CA PRO A 42 4.35 -0.06 14.74
C PRO A 42 5.55 -0.94 15.14
N ARG A 43 5.82 -2.00 14.37
CA ARG A 43 6.93 -2.95 14.58
C ARG A 43 7.37 -3.57 13.25
N PRO A 44 8.62 -4.09 13.16
CA PRO A 44 9.12 -4.75 11.95
C PRO A 44 8.25 -5.91 11.45
N ALA A 45 7.70 -6.72 12.37
CA ALA A 45 6.82 -7.83 12.01
C ALA A 45 5.50 -7.36 11.35
N ALA A 46 4.96 -6.22 11.78
CA ALA A 46 3.79 -5.61 11.16
C ALA A 46 4.11 -5.09 9.76
N ALA A 47 5.29 -4.47 9.59
CA ALA A 47 5.77 -4.04 8.27
C ALA A 47 5.90 -5.22 7.29
N LEU A 48 6.47 -6.35 7.74
CA LEU A 48 6.61 -7.55 6.92
C LEU A 48 5.25 -8.16 6.54
N HIS A 49 4.31 -8.23 7.50
CA HIS A 49 2.96 -8.72 7.24
C HIS A 49 2.22 -7.82 6.22
N SER A 50 2.30 -6.50 6.40
CA SER A 50 1.74 -5.55 5.45
C SER A 50 2.41 -5.63 4.08
N HIS A 51 3.73 -5.81 4.02
CA HIS A 51 4.46 -5.97 2.75
C HIS A 51 3.92 -7.16 1.94
N GLY A 52 3.78 -8.35 2.55
CA GLY A 52 3.27 -9.52 1.85
C GLY A 52 1.83 -9.37 1.35
N MET A 53 0.98 -8.70 2.13
CA MET A 53 -0.38 -8.35 1.70
C MET A 53 -0.35 -7.40 0.49
N TRP A 54 0.47 -6.36 0.54
CA TRP A 54 0.57 -5.37 -0.53
C TRP A 54 1.21 -5.94 -1.81
N ASP A 55 2.21 -6.81 -1.69
CA ASP A 55 2.82 -7.53 -2.83
C ASP A 55 1.75 -8.30 -3.63
N SER A 56 0.89 -9.02 -2.91
CA SER A 56 -0.19 -9.80 -3.52
C SER A 56 -1.20 -8.89 -4.25
N LEU A 57 -1.49 -7.72 -3.67
CA LEU A 57 -2.40 -6.75 -4.26
C LEU A 57 -1.80 -6.11 -5.53
N VAL A 58 -0.55 -5.63 -5.49
CA VAL A 58 0.06 -4.99 -6.67
C VAL A 58 0.30 -5.99 -7.80
N ALA A 59 0.58 -7.25 -7.48
CA ALA A 59 0.64 -8.32 -8.47
C ALA A 59 -0.72 -8.56 -9.16
N SER A 60 -1.82 -8.51 -8.39
CA SER A 60 -3.17 -8.61 -8.94
C SER A 60 -3.52 -7.41 -9.82
N VAL A 61 -3.18 -6.19 -9.38
CA VAL A 61 -3.37 -4.97 -10.19
C VAL A 61 -2.63 -5.09 -11.51
N LYS A 62 -1.36 -5.51 -11.48
CA LYS A 62 -0.56 -5.74 -12.68
C LYS A 62 -1.25 -6.74 -13.62
N SER A 63 -1.64 -7.90 -13.09
CA SER A 63 -2.29 -8.94 -13.89
C SER A 63 -3.58 -8.47 -14.55
N ILE A 64 -4.36 -7.60 -13.90
CA ILE A 64 -5.61 -7.06 -14.46
C ILE A 64 -5.30 -5.99 -15.50
N ALA A 65 -4.40 -5.05 -15.19
CA ALA A 65 -4.07 -3.92 -16.07
C ALA A 65 -3.39 -4.37 -17.37
N GLU A 66 -2.60 -5.44 -17.32
CA GLU A 66 -1.89 -5.98 -18.49
C GLU A 66 -2.70 -7.04 -19.24
N ARG A 67 -3.90 -7.38 -18.77
CA ARG A 67 -4.79 -8.34 -19.43
C ARG A 67 -5.46 -7.67 -20.63
N ARG A 68 -5.10 -8.13 -21.83
CA ARG A 68 -5.81 -7.81 -23.08
C ARG A 68 -7.17 -8.50 -23.13
#